data_AF-A0A1G2YJF7-F1
#
_entry.id   AF-A0A1G2YJF7-F1
#
_cell.length_a   1.000
_cell.length_b   1.000
_cell.length_c   1.000
_cell.angle_alpha   90.00
_cell.angle_beta   90.00
_cell.angle_gamma   90.00
#
_symmetry.space_group_name_H-M   'P 1'
#
loop_
_entity.id
_entity.type
_entity.pdbx_description
1 polymer ?
#
loop_
_entity_poly.entity_id
_entity_poly.type
_entity_poly.pdbx_seq_one_letter_code
_entity_poly.pdbx_strand_id
1 'polypeptide(L)'
;MIRIILIICVGTVWACSAWGQDSNSLVDKSRLLRKEIMREKFMPLNSPKGKTGEAVEKLAAELNTMHPKLIKAEVKEPALKKIIEAPAEVNAMPAAVKDPNKMDEGTLANIAAMAAKPESVSDPMALAGMLFECKEYKLAAIFYEIALEREMSQGRRLTIDDKAWMLLQVCQCRKDEPVEAVKALDKLLEQYPNSTWSRAAYVKKQMLQWKIEQVSGQ
;
A
#
# COMPACT_ATOMS: atom_id res chain seq x y z
N MET A 1 -18.94 58.73 46.00
CA MET A 1 -18.42 58.17 44.74
C MET A 1 -16.94 57.85 44.92
N ILE A 2 -16.64 56.60 45.27
CA ILE A 2 -15.30 56.12 45.62
C ILE A 2 -14.77 55.36 44.40
N ARG A 3 -13.67 55.84 43.80
CA ARG A 3 -12.99 55.19 42.67
C ARG A 3 -11.94 54.22 43.23
N ILE A 4 -12.22 52.93 43.10
CA ILE A 4 -11.30 51.82 43.38
C ILE A 4 -10.36 51.69 42.17
N ILE A 5 -9.08 51.95 42.38
CA ILE A 5 -8.01 51.72 41.41
C ILE A 5 -7.61 50.25 41.53
N LEU A 6 -7.96 49.45 40.52
CA LEU A 6 -7.55 48.06 40.42
C LEU A 6 -6.32 47.98 39.51
N ILE A 7 -5.15 47.76 40.11
CA ILE A 7 -3.89 47.45 39.43
C ILE A 7 -3.92 45.94 39.15
N ILE A 8 -4.02 45.54 37.88
CA ILE A 8 -3.83 44.14 37.46
C ILE A 8 -2.47 44.02 36.79
N CYS A 9 -1.71 43.09 37.33
CA CYS A 9 -0.34 42.74 37.00
C CYS A 9 -0.14 42.32 35.54
N VAL A 10 0.83 42.95 34.88
CA VAL A 10 1.48 42.43 33.67
C VAL A 10 2.46 41.35 34.12
N GLY A 11 2.00 40.10 34.11
CA GLY A 11 2.80 38.92 34.39
C GLY A 11 3.14 38.18 33.11
N THR A 12 4.43 38.19 32.77
CA THR A 12 5.09 37.44 31.72
C THR A 12 4.82 35.92 31.79
N VAL A 13 4.37 35.33 30.69
CA VAL A 13 4.50 33.88 30.43
C VAL A 13 5.38 33.72 29.20
N TRP A 14 6.66 33.45 29.48
CA TRP A 14 7.65 33.00 28.52
C TRP A 14 7.66 31.46 28.52
N ALA A 15 7.89 30.91 27.33
CA ALA A 15 8.31 29.54 27.04
C ALA A 15 7.32 28.39 27.34
N CYS A 16 6.68 27.90 26.28
CA CYS A 16 6.43 26.47 26.13
C CYS A 16 6.46 26.04 24.65
N SER A 17 7.28 25.03 24.37
CA SER A 17 7.13 24.06 23.26
C SER A 17 7.68 24.42 21.88
N ALA A 18 9.01 24.51 21.79
CA ALA A 18 9.76 24.18 20.57
C ALA A 18 9.88 22.65 20.42
N TRP A 19 8.84 21.99 19.90
CA TRP A 19 8.89 20.60 19.39
C TRP A 19 8.33 20.57 17.97
N GLY A 20 8.90 21.40 17.10
CA GLY A 20 8.77 21.28 15.65
C GLY A 20 9.96 20.48 15.13
N GLN A 21 9.93 19.16 15.30
CA GLN A 21 10.92 18.29 14.68
C GLN A 21 10.54 18.15 13.20
N ASP A 22 11.11 19.02 12.36
CA ASP A 22 10.87 19.04 10.91
C ASP A 22 11.02 17.65 10.32
N SER A 23 9.90 17.04 9.91
CA SER A 23 9.85 15.73 9.26
C SER A 23 10.66 15.70 7.96
N ASN A 24 10.79 16.85 7.30
CA ASN A 24 11.62 17.03 6.10
C ASN A 24 13.11 16.92 6.39
N SER A 25 13.57 17.27 7.60
CA SER A 25 14.99 17.20 7.96
C SER A 25 15.54 15.77 7.96
N LEU A 26 14.67 14.78 8.23
CA LEU A 26 15.01 13.37 8.26
C LEU A 26 15.16 12.82 6.83
N VAL A 27 14.30 13.28 5.91
CA VAL A 27 14.41 12.98 4.48
C VAL A 27 15.66 13.61 3.89
N ASP A 28 16.00 14.84 4.26
CA ASP A 28 17.21 15.51 3.76
C ASP A 28 18.50 14.89 4.31
N LYS A 29 18.52 14.48 5.59
CA LYS A 29 19.61 13.68 6.17
C LYS A 29 19.79 12.35 5.43
N SER A 30 18.70 11.67 5.06
CA SER A 30 18.78 10.41 4.30
C SER A 30 19.36 10.61 2.89
N ARG A 31 19.03 11.73 2.23
CA ARG A 31 19.55 12.09 0.91
C ARG A 31 21.05 12.43 0.97
N LEU A 32 21.47 13.14 2.01
CA LEU A 32 22.89 13.42 2.27
C LEU A 32 23.69 12.14 2.54
N LEU A 33 23.20 11.25 3.41
CA LEU A 33 23.86 9.96 3.66
C LEU A 33 23.99 9.12 2.38
N ARG A 34 22.96 9.07 1.54
CA ARG A 34 23.05 8.38 0.23
C ARG A 34 24.12 8.98 -0.67
N LYS A 35 24.25 10.32 -0.70
CA LYS A 35 25.30 11.00 -1.48
C LYS A 35 26.70 10.78 -0.90
N GLU A 36 26.82 10.64 0.42
CA GLU A 36 28.07 10.32 1.10
C GLU A 36 28.49 8.89 0.78
N ILE A 37 27.59 7.92 0.99
CA ILE A 37 27.79 6.48 0.71
C ILE A 37 28.13 6.25 -0.77
N MET A 38 27.47 6.97 -1.69
CA MET A 38 27.78 6.88 -3.12
C MET A 38 29.12 7.55 -3.49
N ARG A 39 29.59 8.54 -2.73
CA ARG A 39 30.91 9.19 -2.93
C ARG A 39 32.04 8.39 -2.31
N GLU A 40 31.80 7.69 -1.21
CA GLU A 40 32.73 6.73 -0.63
C GLU A 40 32.81 5.48 -1.51
N LYS A 41 33.58 5.60 -2.59
CA LYS A 41 34.14 4.54 -3.45
C LYS A 41 33.44 3.18 -3.34
N PHE A 42 32.22 3.08 -3.86
CA PHE A 42 31.78 1.83 -4.45
C PHE A 42 32.61 1.60 -5.71
N MET A 43 33.77 0.98 -5.56
CA MET A 43 34.43 0.35 -6.70
C MET A 43 33.49 -0.76 -7.17
N PRO A 44 33.12 -0.80 -8.47
CA PRO A 44 32.45 -1.97 -9.00
C PRO A 44 33.31 -3.18 -8.66
N LEU A 45 32.70 -4.21 -8.09
CA LEU A 45 33.35 -5.50 -7.85
C LEU A 45 33.86 -6.00 -9.20
N ASN A 46 35.14 -5.76 -9.47
CA ASN A 46 35.82 -6.45 -10.54
C ASN A 46 35.71 -7.94 -10.21
N SER A 47 35.16 -8.71 -11.15
CA SER A 47 35.07 -10.15 -11.00
C SER A 47 36.46 -10.70 -10.66
N PRO A 48 36.61 -11.49 -9.58
CA PRO A 48 37.90 -12.00 -9.17
C PRO A 48 38.40 -12.99 -10.22
N LYS A 49 39.17 -12.50 -11.20
CA LYS A 49 39.94 -13.35 -12.11
C LYS A 49 41.19 -13.82 -11.37
N GLY A 50 41.06 -14.90 -10.61
CA GLY A 50 42.17 -15.52 -9.87
C GLY A 50 41.72 -16.63 -8.92
N LYS A 51 42.69 -17.23 -8.21
CA LYS A 51 42.52 -18.37 -7.28
C LYS A 51 41.44 -18.19 -6.19
N THR A 52 40.94 -16.98 -5.99
CA THR A 52 39.82 -16.66 -5.09
C THR A 52 38.43 -16.96 -5.70
N GLY A 53 38.27 -16.97 -7.02
CA GLY A 53 37.01 -17.32 -7.68
C GLY A 53 36.60 -18.77 -7.44
N GLU A 54 37.58 -19.68 -7.46
CA GLU A 54 37.37 -21.11 -7.21
C GLU A 54 37.00 -21.40 -5.75
N ALA A 55 37.50 -20.60 -4.81
CA ALA A 55 37.13 -20.69 -3.39
C ALA A 55 35.70 -20.16 -3.13
N VAL A 56 35.29 -19.11 -3.86
CA VAL A 56 33.92 -18.57 -3.77
C VAL A 56 32.92 -19.52 -4.44
N GLU A 57 33.27 -20.15 -5.56
CA GLU A 57 32.43 -21.19 -6.19
C GLU A 57 32.31 -22.44 -5.32
N LYS A 58 33.38 -22.87 -4.64
CA LYS A 58 33.31 -23.96 -3.65
C LYS A 58 32.43 -23.61 -2.46
N LEU A 59 32.56 -22.40 -1.91
CA LEU A 59 31.69 -21.92 -0.82
C LEU A 59 30.23 -21.79 -1.27
N ALA A 60 29.96 -21.35 -2.50
CA ALA A 60 28.62 -21.27 -3.06
C ALA A 60 28.01 -22.67 -3.28
N ALA A 61 28.81 -23.64 -3.73
CA ALA A 61 28.39 -25.03 -3.83
C ALA A 61 28.11 -25.64 -2.44
N GLU A 62 28.94 -25.35 -1.43
CA GLU A 62 28.74 -25.78 -0.04
C GLU A 62 27.47 -25.17 0.57
N LEU A 63 27.20 -23.89 0.31
CA LEU A 63 25.99 -23.20 0.77
C LEU A 63 24.72 -23.79 0.13
N ASN A 64 24.77 -24.18 -1.14
CA ASN A 64 23.65 -24.82 -1.82
C ASN A 64 23.38 -26.25 -1.33
N THR A 65 24.40 -26.95 -0.80
CA THR A 65 24.20 -28.25 -0.15
C THR A 65 23.68 -28.16 1.28
N MET A 66 23.86 -27.01 1.95
CA MET A 66 23.26 -26.73 3.25
C MET A 66 21.84 -26.20 3.07
N HIS A 67 20.88 -27.09 2.87
CA HIS A 67 19.47 -26.76 3.06
C HIS A 67 19.28 -26.17 4.47
N PRO A 68 18.80 -24.92 4.61
CA PRO A 68 18.46 -24.42 5.93
C PRO A 68 17.28 -25.26 6.44
N LYS A 69 17.51 -26.03 7.50
CA LYS A 69 16.41 -26.53 8.32
C LYS A 69 15.66 -25.29 8.80
N LEU A 70 14.47 -25.08 8.26
CA LEU A 70 13.49 -24.14 8.80
C LEU A 70 13.30 -24.50 10.28
N ILE A 71 13.99 -23.78 11.15
CA ILE A 71 13.65 -23.77 12.56
C ILE A 71 12.28 -23.10 12.61
N LYS A 72 11.24 -23.89 12.85
CA LYS A 72 9.96 -23.37 13.35
C LYS A 72 10.26 -22.68 14.67
N ALA A 73 10.57 -21.40 14.60
CA ALA A 73 10.55 -20.54 15.77
C ALA A 73 9.08 -20.38 16.15
N GLU A 74 8.64 -21.11 17.17
CA GLU A 74 7.45 -20.74 17.92
C GLU A 74 7.71 -19.34 18.51
N VAL A 75 7.07 -18.34 17.91
CA VAL A 75 7.00 -17.00 18.44
C VAL A 75 6.14 -17.08 19.70
N LYS A 76 6.79 -17.20 20.87
CA LYS A 76 6.18 -16.84 22.15
C LYS A 76 6.10 -15.32 22.21
N GLU A 77 4.93 -14.81 21.90
CA GLU A 77 4.51 -13.42 22.08
C GLU A 77 4.57 -13.06 23.58
N PRO A 78 5.38 -12.09 24.03
CA PRO A 78 5.31 -11.63 25.41
C PRO A 78 4.13 -10.66 25.58
N ALA A 79 3.32 -10.99 26.59
CA ALA A 79 2.09 -10.35 26.99
C ALA A 79 2.17 -8.81 27.11
N LEU A 80 1.38 -8.12 26.29
CA LEU A 80 0.90 -6.77 26.55
C LEU A 80 -0.37 -6.83 27.41
N LYS A 81 -0.24 -6.75 28.73
CA LYS A 81 -1.37 -6.41 29.63
C LYS A 81 -0.89 -5.63 30.85
N LYS A 82 -0.89 -4.31 30.75
CA LYS A 82 -1.33 -3.44 31.85
C LYS A 82 -1.46 -2.00 31.38
N ILE A 83 -2.44 -1.29 31.98
CA ILE A 83 -2.78 0.14 31.80
C ILE A 83 -3.71 0.29 30.57
N ILE A 84 -5.02 0.50 30.69
CA ILE A 84 -5.75 1.49 31.51
C ILE A 84 -7.14 0.92 31.86
N GLU A 85 -7.44 0.81 33.16
CA GLU A 85 -8.80 0.80 33.71
C GLU A 85 -9.13 2.22 34.17
N ALA A 86 -10.23 2.79 33.68
CA ALA A 86 -11.21 3.51 34.49
C ALA A 86 -12.47 3.85 33.66
N PRO A 87 -13.65 3.95 34.29
CA PRO A 87 -14.90 3.43 33.75
C PRO A 87 -15.90 4.52 33.38
N ALA A 88 -16.79 4.23 32.43
CA ALA A 88 -18.13 4.82 32.39
C ALA A 88 -19.07 3.94 31.56
N GLU A 89 -20.17 3.54 32.19
CA GLU A 89 -21.29 2.80 31.62
C GLU A 89 -21.87 3.50 30.39
N VAL A 90 -22.14 2.73 29.32
CA VAL A 90 -23.44 2.75 28.65
C VAL A 90 -23.62 1.54 27.72
N ASN A 91 -24.67 0.77 28.04
CA ASN A 91 -25.52 -0.05 27.18
C ASN A 91 -24.93 -1.28 26.46
N ALA A 92 -25.49 -2.42 26.86
CA ALA A 92 -25.32 -3.74 26.27
C ALA A 92 -25.74 -3.80 24.79
N MET A 93 -24.86 -4.36 23.96
CA MET A 93 -25.20 -5.12 22.73
C MET A 93 -24.14 -6.21 22.49
N PRO A 94 -24.49 -7.30 21.79
CA PRO A 94 -23.99 -8.64 22.07
C PRO A 94 -22.59 -8.90 21.49
N ALA A 95 -21.89 -9.81 22.18
CA ALA A 95 -20.59 -10.34 21.80
C ALA A 95 -20.62 -11.00 20.41
N ALA A 96 -20.00 -10.34 19.44
CA ALA A 96 -19.36 -10.97 18.28
C ALA A 96 -18.38 -9.94 17.70
N VAL A 97 -17.15 -9.90 18.21
CA VAL A 97 -16.06 -9.23 17.51
C VAL A 97 -15.74 -10.09 16.28
N LYS A 98 -16.52 -9.90 15.22
CA LYS A 98 -16.14 -10.29 13.86
C LYS A 98 -14.83 -9.57 13.56
N ASP A 99 -13.91 -10.23 12.85
CA ASP A 99 -12.64 -9.64 12.45
C ASP A 99 -12.86 -8.19 12.00
N PRO A 100 -12.13 -7.19 12.54
CA PRO A 100 -12.38 -5.78 12.27
C PRO A 100 -12.23 -5.41 10.77
N ASN A 101 -11.66 -6.31 9.97
CA ASN A 101 -11.46 -6.15 8.54
C ASN A 101 -12.45 -6.94 7.67
N LYS A 102 -13.39 -7.69 8.25
CA LYS A 102 -14.36 -8.47 7.49
C LYS A 102 -15.72 -7.78 7.53
N MET A 103 -16.14 -7.28 6.37
CA MET A 103 -17.41 -6.58 6.23
C MET A 103 -18.58 -7.55 6.40
N ASP A 104 -19.69 -7.06 6.94
CA ASP A 104 -20.89 -7.89 7.11
C ASP A 104 -21.48 -8.29 5.75
N GLU A 105 -21.93 -9.54 5.64
CA GLU A 105 -22.42 -10.12 4.40
C GLU A 105 -23.67 -9.40 3.87
N GLY A 106 -24.54 -8.90 4.76
CA GLY A 106 -25.68 -8.07 4.37
C GLY A 106 -25.25 -6.73 3.75
N THR A 107 -24.13 -6.17 4.22
CA THR A 107 -23.57 -4.93 3.64
C THR A 107 -22.98 -5.20 2.26
N LEU A 108 -22.29 -6.34 2.08
CA LEU A 108 -21.75 -6.73 0.77
C LEU A 108 -22.85 -6.93 -0.28
N ALA A 109 -23.97 -7.56 0.11
CA ALA A 109 -25.10 -7.75 -0.79
C ALA A 109 -25.70 -6.41 -1.26
N ASN A 110 -25.82 -5.44 -0.36
CA ASN A 110 -26.29 -4.10 -0.69
C ASN A 110 -25.33 -3.40 -1.67
N ILE A 111 -24.03 -3.48 -1.42
CA ILE A 111 -23.01 -2.89 -2.30
C ILE A 111 -22.99 -3.58 -3.67
N ALA A 112 -23.14 -4.90 -3.72
CA ALA A 112 -23.26 -5.64 -4.97
C ALA A 112 -24.50 -5.21 -5.77
N ALA A 113 -25.62 -4.94 -5.09
CA ALA A 113 -26.81 -4.39 -5.74
C ALA A 113 -26.58 -2.97 -6.30
N MET A 114 -25.73 -2.15 -5.66
CA MET A 114 -25.32 -0.85 -6.20
C MET A 114 -24.46 -0.99 -7.45
N ALA A 115 -23.67 -2.06 -7.56
CA ALA A 115 -22.87 -2.32 -8.76
C ALA A 115 -23.75 -2.52 -10.02
N ALA A 116 -24.98 -3.01 -9.85
CA ALA A 116 -25.97 -3.12 -10.93
C ALA A 116 -26.56 -1.76 -11.36
N LYS A 117 -26.39 -0.70 -10.56
CA LYS A 117 -26.87 0.66 -10.84
C LYS A 117 -25.73 1.67 -10.66
N PRO A 118 -24.81 1.78 -11.64
CA PRO A 118 -23.60 2.61 -11.54
C PRO A 118 -23.86 4.08 -11.19
N GLU A 119 -25.01 4.63 -11.59
CA GLU A 119 -25.40 6.01 -11.35
C GLU A 119 -25.74 6.30 -9.88
N SER A 120 -26.07 5.28 -9.10
CA SER A 120 -26.45 5.43 -7.68
C SER A 120 -25.28 5.76 -6.76
N VAL A 121 -24.04 5.50 -7.22
CA VAL A 121 -22.83 5.73 -6.42
C VAL A 121 -22.27 7.12 -6.75
N SER A 122 -22.13 7.95 -5.72
CA SER A 122 -21.59 9.31 -5.87
C SER A 122 -20.14 9.30 -6.35
N ASP A 123 -19.28 8.52 -5.68
CA ASP A 123 -17.86 8.34 -6.01
C ASP A 123 -17.50 6.84 -6.07
N PRO A 124 -17.55 6.22 -7.26
CA PRO A 124 -17.20 4.82 -7.43
C PRO A 124 -15.73 4.51 -7.13
N MET A 125 -14.81 5.47 -7.33
CA MET A 125 -13.38 5.27 -7.14
C MET A 125 -13.03 5.16 -5.66
N ALA A 126 -13.55 6.06 -4.82
CA ALA A 126 -13.36 5.98 -3.37
C ALA A 126 -13.96 4.69 -2.78
N LEU A 127 -15.15 4.29 -3.27
CA LEU A 127 -15.77 3.03 -2.85
C LEU A 127 -14.93 1.81 -3.22
N ALA A 128 -14.35 1.78 -4.42
CA ALA A 128 -13.44 0.72 -4.85
C ALA A 128 -12.20 0.62 -3.95
N GLY A 129 -11.63 1.76 -3.54
CA GLY A 129 -10.51 1.83 -2.61
C GLY A 129 -10.83 1.20 -1.26
N MET A 130 -11.97 1.56 -0.67
CA MET A 130 -12.43 0.97 0.60
C MET A 130 -12.65 -0.55 0.48
N LEU A 131 -13.29 -1.01 -0.61
CA LEU A 131 -13.50 -2.43 -0.84
C LEU A 131 -12.18 -3.20 -1.01
N PHE A 132 -11.19 -2.58 -1.66
CA PHE A 132 -9.85 -3.13 -1.79
C PHE A 132 -9.17 -3.32 -0.42
N GLU A 133 -9.28 -2.33 0.46
CA GLU A 133 -8.77 -2.42 1.84
C GLU A 133 -9.50 -3.51 2.65
N CYS A 134 -10.79 -3.69 2.43
CA CYS A 134 -11.60 -4.78 2.98
C CYS A 134 -11.32 -6.15 2.34
N LYS A 135 -10.36 -6.25 1.41
CA LYS A 135 -9.99 -7.48 0.67
C LYS A 135 -11.11 -8.03 -0.23
N GLU A 136 -12.11 -7.22 -0.55
CA GLU A 136 -13.21 -7.56 -1.45
C GLU A 136 -12.84 -7.24 -2.90
N TYR A 137 -11.79 -7.91 -3.39
CA TYR A 137 -11.14 -7.59 -4.65
C TYR A 137 -12.07 -7.68 -5.87
N LYS A 138 -12.98 -8.66 -5.89
CA LYS A 138 -13.92 -8.84 -7.01
C LYS A 138 -14.84 -7.63 -7.18
N LEU A 139 -15.41 -7.15 -6.07
CA LEU A 139 -16.27 -5.96 -6.09
C LEU A 139 -15.45 -4.70 -6.35
N ALA A 140 -14.27 -4.57 -5.74
CA ALA A 140 -13.38 -3.45 -5.98
C ALA A 140 -13.02 -3.29 -7.47
N ALA A 141 -12.72 -4.40 -8.18
CA ALA A 141 -12.45 -4.38 -9.62
C ALA A 141 -13.63 -3.79 -10.42
N ILE A 142 -14.86 -4.20 -10.10
CA ILE A 142 -16.07 -3.73 -10.77
C ILE A 142 -16.24 -2.22 -10.57
N PHE A 143 -16.03 -1.71 -9.34
CA PHE A 143 -16.17 -0.28 -9.09
C PHE A 143 -15.06 0.57 -9.73
N TYR A 144 -13.83 0.07 -9.84
CA TYR A 144 -12.78 0.73 -10.63
C TYR A 144 -13.14 0.78 -12.12
N GLU A 145 -13.71 -0.28 -12.67
CA GLU A 145 -14.19 -0.32 -14.07
C GLU A 145 -15.35 0.66 -14.29
N ILE A 146 -16.32 0.71 -13.37
CA ILE A 146 -17.42 1.69 -13.38
C ILE A 146 -16.88 3.12 -13.33
N ALA A 147 -15.90 3.40 -12.46
CA ALA A 147 -15.27 4.71 -12.36
C ALA A 147 -14.63 5.13 -13.70
N LEU A 148 -13.92 4.21 -14.37
CA LEU A 148 -13.31 4.44 -15.68
C LEU A 148 -14.36 4.72 -16.76
N GLU A 149 -15.44 3.95 -16.82
CA GLU A 149 -16.52 4.11 -17.80
C GLU A 149 -17.28 5.44 -17.61
N ARG A 150 -17.54 5.81 -16.36
CA ARG A 150 -18.17 7.10 -16.04
C ARG A 150 -17.32 8.27 -16.49
N GLU A 151 -16.01 8.21 -16.31
CA GLU A 151 -15.07 9.25 -16.75
C GLU A 151 -14.93 9.35 -18.28
N MET A 152 -15.14 8.25 -18.99
CA MET A 152 -15.23 8.28 -20.46
C MET A 152 -16.51 8.99 -20.93
N SER A 153 -17.60 8.87 -20.15
CA SER A 153 -18.92 9.37 -20.52
C SER A 153 -19.18 10.83 -20.09
N GLN A 154 -18.72 11.23 -18.90
CA GLN A 154 -19.03 12.53 -18.29
C GLN A 154 -18.04 13.65 -18.62
N GLY A 155 -16.96 13.33 -19.34
CA GLY A 155 -15.89 14.30 -19.65
C GLY A 155 -14.92 14.50 -18.48
N ARG A 156 -13.65 14.71 -18.84
CA ARG A 156 -12.47 14.50 -17.98
C ARG A 156 -12.53 15.26 -16.64
N ARG A 157 -12.76 14.56 -15.53
CA ARG A 157 -12.38 15.02 -14.18
C ARG A 157 -11.04 14.43 -13.75
N LEU A 158 -10.77 13.17 -14.13
CA LEU A 158 -9.54 12.47 -13.76
C LEU A 158 -8.38 12.73 -14.72
N THR A 159 -7.17 12.77 -14.16
CA THR A 159 -5.93 12.87 -14.94
C THR A 159 -5.63 11.58 -15.69
N ILE A 160 -4.69 11.63 -16.64
CA ILE A 160 -4.20 10.43 -17.35
C ILE A 160 -3.62 9.42 -16.34
N ASP A 161 -2.90 9.92 -15.34
CA ASP A 161 -2.26 9.07 -14.34
C ASP A 161 -3.27 8.42 -13.40
N ASP A 162 -4.36 9.10 -13.04
CA ASP A 162 -5.43 8.49 -12.23
C ASP A 162 -6.10 7.33 -12.99
N LYS A 163 -6.35 7.52 -14.29
CA LYS A 163 -6.94 6.47 -15.15
C LYS A 163 -6.02 5.26 -15.29
N ALA A 164 -4.74 5.51 -15.53
CA ALA A 164 -3.74 4.45 -15.58
C ALA A 164 -3.59 3.75 -14.21
N TRP A 165 -3.62 4.50 -13.11
CA TRP A 165 -3.59 3.93 -11.77
C TRP A 165 -4.80 3.03 -11.51
N MET A 166 -6.01 3.43 -11.88
CA MET A 166 -7.21 2.60 -11.72
C MET A 166 -7.10 1.28 -12.52
N LEU A 167 -6.60 1.31 -13.76
CA LEU A 167 -6.35 0.09 -14.53
C LEU A 167 -5.32 -0.83 -13.84
N LEU A 168 -4.29 -0.24 -13.22
CA LEU A 168 -3.34 -1.00 -12.41
C LEU A 168 -4.01 -1.61 -11.18
N GLN A 169 -4.97 -0.94 -10.55
CA GLN A 169 -5.75 -1.48 -9.44
C GLN A 169 -6.68 -2.62 -9.88
N VAL A 170 -7.33 -2.52 -11.05
CA VAL A 170 -8.11 -3.63 -11.63
C VAL A 170 -7.24 -4.87 -11.80
N CYS A 171 -6.02 -4.70 -12.33
CA CYS A 171 -5.05 -5.80 -12.41
C CYS A 171 -4.72 -6.41 -11.03
N GLN A 172 -4.52 -5.57 -10.01
CA GLN A 172 -4.24 -6.05 -8.65
C GLN A 172 -5.40 -6.83 -8.05
N CYS A 173 -6.63 -6.39 -8.29
CA CYS A 173 -7.84 -7.06 -7.83
C CYS A 173 -8.04 -8.43 -8.49
N ARG A 174 -7.59 -8.60 -9.74
CA ARG A 174 -7.72 -9.84 -10.53
C ARG A 174 -6.51 -10.77 -10.41
N LYS A 175 -5.79 -10.77 -9.28
CA LYS A 175 -4.57 -11.55 -9.07
C LYS A 175 -4.73 -13.06 -9.32
N ASP A 176 -5.93 -13.58 -9.08
CA ASP A 176 -6.27 -15.00 -9.25
C ASP A 176 -6.65 -15.35 -10.69
N GLU A 177 -6.93 -14.34 -11.52
CA GLU A 177 -7.32 -14.46 -12.93
C GLU A 177 -6.24 -13.78 -13.80
N PRO A 178 -5.08 -14.43 -14.01
CA PRO A 178 -3.92 -13.76 -14.60
C PRO A 178 -4.18 -13.29 -16.04
N VAL A 179 -5.06 -13.96 -16.80
CA VAL A 179 -5.45 -13.57 -18.16
C VAL A 179 -6.21 -12.24 -18.15
N GLU A 180 -7.20 -12.09 -17.29
CA GLU A 180 -7.96 -10.84 -17.16
C GLU A 180 -7.11 -9.70 -16.58
N ALA A 181 -6.21 -10.02 -15.64
CA ALA A 181 -5.24 -9.06 -15.12
C ALA A 181 -4.29 -8.54 -16.20
N VAL A 182 -3.81 -9.41 -17.12
CA VAL A 182 -2.99 -8.99 -18.26
C VAL A 182 -3.77 -8.10 -19.22
N LYS A 183 -5.03 -8.42 -19.53
CA LYS A 183 -5.88 -7.56 -20.38
C LYS A 183 -6.02 -6.14 -19.82
N ALA A 184 -6.15 -5.99 -18.50
CA ALA A 184 -6.20 -4.67 -17.85
C ALA A 184 -4.88 -3.88 -18.02
N LEU A 185 -3.74 -4.57 -17.92
CA LEU A 185 -2.42 -3.97 -18.15
C LEU A 185 -2.20 -3.61 -19.63
N ASP A 186 -2.72 -4.41 -20.56
CA ASP A 186 -2.68 -4.11 -21.99
C ASP A 186 -3.45 -2.82 -22.30
N LYS A 187 -4.69 -2.71 -21.80
CA LYS A 187 -5.46 -1.46 -21.89
C LYS A 187 -4.69 -0.26 -21.35
N LEU A 188 -3.98 -0.43 -20.23
CA LEU A 188 -3.17 0.65 -19.63
C LEU A 188 -2.04 1.08 -20.58
N LEU A 189 -1.28 0.12 -21.10
CA LEU A 189 -0.14 0.39 -21.97
C LEU A 189 -0.55 0.95 -23.33
N GLU A 190 -1.69 0.51 -23.86
CA GLU A 190 -2.24 1.00 -25.14
C GLU A 190 -2.82 2.40 -25.02
N GLN A 191 -3.65 2.65 -24.00
CA GLN A 191 -4.36 3.93 -23.86
C GLN A 191 -3.49 5.01 -23.20
N TYR A 192 -2.57 4.62 -22.31
CA TYR A 192 -1.78 5.53 -21.50
C TYR A 192 -0.29 5.15 -21.50
N PRO A 193 0.40 5.12 -22.66
CA PRO A 193 1.79 4.69 -22.75
C PRO A 193 2.78 5.60 -22.00
N ASN A 194 2.42 6.88 -21.81
CA ASN A 194 3.26 7.90 -21.17
C ASN A 194 2.89 8.18 -19.71
N SER A 195 2.04 7.35 -19.09
CA SER A 195 1.69 7.51 -17.68
C SER A 195 2.89 7.16 -16.78
N THR A 196 2.93 7.74 -15.59
CA THR A 196 3.87 7.34 -14.54
C THR A 196 3.75 5.86 -14.15
N TRP A 197 2.59 5.22 -14.41
CA TRP A 197 2.32 3.82 -14.11
C TRP A 197 2.70 2.83 -15.22
N SER A 198 2.99 3.28 -16.44
CA SER A 198 3.21 2.41 -17.61
C SER A 198 4.41 1.49 -17.42
N ARG A 199 5.50 1.98 -16.80
CA ARG A 199 6.68 1.15 -16.51
C ARG A 199 6.36 0.04 -15.51
N ALA A 200 5.60 0.35 -14.45
CA ALA A 200 5.19 -0.65 -13.47
C ALA A 200 4.25 -1.69 -14.09
N ALA A 201 3.33 -1.24 -14.95
CA ALA A 201 2.42 -2.10 -15.69
C ALA A 201 3.15 -3.08 -16.60
N TYR A 202 4.18 -2.60 -17.34
CA TYR A 202 5.00 -3.44 -18.22
C TYR A 202 5.69 -4.58 -17.46
N VAL A 203 6.37 -4.27 -16.36
CA VAL A 203 7.04 -5.28 -15.53
C VAL A 203 6.03 -6.29 -14.98
N LYS A 204 4.89 -5.79 -14.46
CA LYS A 204 3.85 -6.66 -13.91
C LYS A 204 3.23 -7.58 -14.97
N LYS A 205 3.06 -7.09 -16.20
CA LYS A 205 2.60 -7.87 -17.35
C LYS A 205 3.55 -9.02 -17.64
N GLN A 206 4.86 -8.77 -17.72
CA GLN A 206 5.86 -9.82 -17.94
C GLN A 206 5.81 -10.91 -16.86
N MET A 207 5.67 -10.51 -15.58
CA MET A 207 5.56 -11.45 -14.47
C MET A 207 4.31 -12.33 -14.58
N LEU A 208 3.16 -11.75 -14.95
CA LEU A 208 1.92 -12.49 -15.13
C LEU A 208 1.97 -13.41 -16.34
N GLN A 209 2.56 -12.97 -17.45
CA GLN A 209 2.76 -13.80 -18.65
C GLN A 209 3.61 -15.04 -18.34
N TRP A 210 4.73 -14.86 -17.65
CA TRP A 210 5.55 -15.98 -17.18
C TRP A 210 4.75 -16.95 -16.30
N LYS A 211 3.92 -16.43 -15.38
CA LYS A 211 3.05 -17.27 -14.54
C LYS A 211 2.03 -18.07 -15.38
N ILE A 212 1.46 -17.47 -16.42
CA ILE A 212 0.51 -18.14 -17.33
C ILE A 212 1.22 -19.29 -18.07
N GLU A 213 2.42 -19.05 -18.59
CA GLU A 213 3.22 -20.06 -19.29
C GLU A 213 3.51 -21.28 -18.40
N GLN A 214 3.87 -21.05 -17.12
CA GLN A 214 4.12 -22.11 -16.15
C GLN A 214 2.87 -22.98 -15.89
N VAL A 215 1.69 -22.38 -15.85
CA VAL A 215 0.42 -23.12 -15.66
C VAL A 215 0.02 -23.89 -16.91
N SER A 216 0.32 -23.36 -18.11
CA SER A 216 -0.02 -24.01 -19.39
C SER A 216 0.90 -25.17 -19.80
N GLY A 217 2.08 -25.27 -19.19
CA GLY A 217 3.05 -26.33 -19.46
C GLY A 217 2.90 -27.58 -18.59
N GLN A 218 1.92 -27.61 -17.68
CA GLN A 218 1.55 -28.78 -16.87
C GLN A 218 0.30 -29.44 -17.45
#